data_AF-A0A7X7LXX5-F1
#
_entry.id   AF-A0A7X7LXX5-F1
#
_cell.length_a   1.000
_cell.length_b   1.000
_cell.length_c   1.000
_cell.angle_alpha   90.00
_cell.angle_beta   90.00
_cell.angle_gamma   90.00
#
_symmetry.space_group_name_H-M   'P 1'
#
loop_
_entity.id
_entity.type
_entity.pdbx_description
1 polymer ?
#
loop_
_entity_poly.entity_id
_entity_poly.type
_entity_poly.pdbx_seq_one_letter_code
_entity_poly.pdbx_strand_id
1 'polypeptide(L)'
;MAFNLSLGKNDRFADDSVAADSTLAGKPPGLTQPKAALRPIAHRLRTLGIMFGALALTTAGLVFYQARESANATVHVAAVGEMQMLSQQIAKSAQLALRGESAAFDELERGNTRFIGLLGALEQGGQIDGARVPPAPARAHAQLAAVSEIWRMTAEDTAQLLAQRDNLETLNQAVDLINAGNSELLASAERIAQQVLQGRGSVEDIAAAHRAALLTQRIAKNANALRGTDAIDPETAFVFGADTSALRNLIAQLRAMPAGVELREEIDAFGRDAEDTLNAVEDVLANLQLLVQAKRAGSQIFRDSVPLLDRSAELSDGINTGTRGLQPIHAAIALSALLALLALMRMIRAYNHDLA
;
A
#
# COMPACT_ATOMS: atom_id res chain seq x y z
N MET A 1 -20.99 -64.13 -1.06
CA MET A 1 -20.67 -65.12 0.00
C MET A 1 -21.55 -64.79 1.19
N ALA A 2 -22.51 -65.67 1.47
CA ALA A 2 -23.34 -65.64 2.66
C ALA A 2 -22.62 -66.40 3.77
N PHE A 3 -22.74 -65.96 5.02
CA PHE A 3 -22.76 -66.89 6.16
C PHE A 3 -23.76 -66.41 7.20
N ASN A 4 -24.61 -67.37 7.54
CA ASN A 4 -25.80 -67.34 8.36
C ASN A 4 -25.50 -68.17 9.64
N LEU A 5 -26.49 -68.26 10.53
CA LEU A 5 -26.63 -69.20 11.66
C LEU A 5 -26.08 -68.66 13.01
N SER A 6 -26.70 -68.91 14.16
CA SER A 6 -27.68 -69.96 14.51
C SER A 6 -28.54 -69.55 15.72
N LEU A 7 -29.75 -70.11 15.73
CA LEU A 7 -30.74 -70.10 16.81
C LEU A 7 -30.32 -70.99 17.99
N GLY A 8 -30.82 -70.63 19.18
CA GLY A 8 -30.91 -71.51 20.34
C GLY A 8 -32.30 -71.41 20.97
N LYS A 9 -33.18 -72.31 20.55
CA LYS A 9 -34.53 -72.57 21.09
C LYS A 9 -34.47 -73.95 21.73
N ASN A 10 -35.05 -74.11 22.92
CA ASN A 10 -35.44 -75.39 23.51
C ASN A 10 -36.27 -75.09 24.78
N ASP A 11 -37.23 -75.88 25.23
CA ASP A 11 -38.18 -76.77 24.57
C ASP A 11 -39.06 -77.34 25.71
N ARG A 12 -40.38 -77.38 25.46
CA ARG A 12 -41.33 -78.46 25.80
C ARG A 12 -42.07 -78.56 27.16
N PHE A 13 -43.28 -79.12 26.97
CA PHE A 13 -44.15 -79.95 27.84
C PHE A 13 -45.02 -79.19 28.87
N ALA A 14 -46.33 -79.45 29.05
CA ALA A 14 -47.25 -80.42 28.46
C ALA A 14 -48.73 -80.00 28.70
N ASP A 15 -49.56 -80.77 28.00
CA ASP A 15 -51.00 -80.90 27.84
C ASP A 15 -51.94 -80.97 29.08
N ASP A 16 -53.16 -80.49 28.85
CA ASP A 16 -54.49 -81.06 29.13
C ASP A 16 -55.08 -81.36 30.54
N SER A 17 -56.20 -80.64 30.79
CA SER A 17 -57.57 -81.18 30.98
C SER A 17 -58.22 -81.27 32.39
N VAL A 18 -59.37 -80.58 32.49
CA VAL A 18 -60.72 -81.02 32.99
C VAL A 18 -61.16 -80.83 34.47
N ALA A 19 -62.31 -80.14 34.54
CA ALA A 19 -63.47 -80.21 35.46
C ALA A 19 -63.47 -79.62 36.89
N ALA A 20 -64.29 -78.56 37.00
CA ALA A 20 -65.41 -78.37 37.93
C ALA A 20 -65.20 -78.59 39.44
N ASP A 21 -65.30 -77.51 40.21
CA ASP A 21 -66.37 -77.39 41.21
C ASP A 21 -66.66 -75.92 41.56
N SER A 22 -67.89 -75.68 42.00
CA SER A 22 -68.55 -74.39 42.11
C SER A 22 -68.29 -73.70 43.45
N THR A 23 -68.20 -72.36 43.37
CA THR A 23 -68.64 -71.37 44.38
C THR A 23 -68.10 -71.46 45.81
N LEU A 24 -67.37 -70.41 46.23
CA LEU A 24 -67.87 -69.45 47.23
C LEU A 24 -66.96 -68.20 47.28
N ALA A 25 -67.58 -67.07 46.95
CA ALA A 25 -67.37 -65.70 47.45
C ALA A 25 -66.00 -65.22 47.96
N GLY A 26 -65.51 -64.12 47.36
CA GLY A 26 -64.70 -63.13 48.08
C GLY A 26 -63.51 -62.53 47.31
N LYS A 27 -63.78 -61.66 46.34
CA LYS A 27 -62.76 -60.71 45.82
C LYS A 27 -62.73 -59.47 46.73
N PRO A 28 -61.54 -58.94 47.02
CA PRO A 28 -61.29 -57.58 46.55
C PRO A 28 -60.10 -57.51 45.56
N PRO A 29 -60.11 -56.52 44.64
CA PRO A 29 -59.08 -56.32 43.63
C PRO A 29 -57.78 -55.86 44.31
N GLY A 30 -56.59 -56.24 43.86
CA GLY A 30 -56.00 -55.66 42.66
C GLY A 30 -55.57 -54.22 42.92
N LEU A 31 -54.26 -53.96 42.90
CA LEU A 31 -53.63 -53.01 41.96
C LEU A 31 -52.16 -52.78 42.36
N THR A 32 -51.31 -53.37 41.53
CA THR A 32 -50.02 -52.83 41.09
C THR A 32 -49.91 -51.30 41.17
N GLN A 33 -48.75 -50.87 41.68
CA GLN A 33 -48.17 -49.52 41.78
C GLN A 33 -48.67 -48.43 40.80
N PRO A 34 -48.40 -47.15 41.12
CA PRO A 34 -47.92 -46.24 40.10
C PRO A 34 -46.52 -45.69 40.45
N LYS A 35 -45.46 -46.42 40.07
CA LYS A 35 -44.19 -45.81 39.63
C LYS A 35 -44.38 -45.29 38.20
N ALA A 36 -45.30 -44.36 38.01
CA ALA A 36 -45.67 -43.87 36.68
C ALA A 36 -46.08 -42.40 36.73
N ALA A 37 -45.10 -41.50 36.78
CA ALA A 37 -45.20 -40.11 36.28
C ALA A 37 -43.87 -39.33 36.27
N LEU A 38 -42.76 -39.85 36.82
CA LEU A 38 -41.47 -39.11 36.86
C LEU A 38 -40.60 -39.25 35.58
N ARG A 39 -40.87 -40.22 34.70
CA ARG A 39 -40.14 -40.39 33.41
C ARG A 39 -40.39 -39.26 32.38
N PRO A 40 -41.61 -38.73 32.17
CA PRO A 40 -41.83 -37.67 31.18
C PRO A 40 -41.17 -36.34 31.55
N ILE A 41 -41.05 -36.02 32.85
CA ILE A 41 -40.52 -34.73 33.33
C ILE A 41 -38.99 -34.69 33.24
N ALA A 42 -38.31 -35.73 33.71
CA ALA A 42 -36.84 -35.84 33.57
C ALA A 42 -36.42 -35.82 32.09
N HIS A 43 -37.20 -36.47 31.21
CA HIS A 43 -36.98 -36.38 29.77
C HIS A 43 -37.22 -34.96 29.25
N ARG A 44 -38.28 -34.27 29.69
CA ARG A 44 -38.59 -32.89 29.26
C ARG A 44 -37.53 -31.89 29.73
N LEU A 45 -37.09 -31.96 31.00
CA LEU A 45 -36.01 -31.14 31.54
C LEU A 45 -34.67 -31.44 30.85
N ARG A 46 -34.39 -32.72 30.54
CA ARG A 46 -33.19 -33.11 29.77
C ARG A 46 -33.23 -32.54 28.35
N THR A 47 -34.36 -32.62 27.65
CA THR A 47 -34.51 -32.04 26.30
C THR A 47 -34.38 -30.51 26.33
N LEU A 48 -35.00 -29.82 27.30
CA LEU A 48 -34.86 -28.37 27.46
C LEU A 48 -33.42 -27.97 27.82
N GLY A 49 -32.74 -28.76 28.66
CA GLY A 49 -31.33 -28.55 29.03
C GLY A 49 -30.38 -28.72 27.85
N ILE A 50 -30.58 -29.75 27.01
CA ILE A 50 -29.81 -29.94 25.77
C ILE A 50 -30.05 -28.78 24.80
N MET A 51 -31.32 -28.36 24.62
CA MET A 51 -31.67 -27.22 23.79
C MET A 51 -31.05 -25.91 24.29
N PHE A 52 -31.13 -25.65 25.60
CA PHE A 52 -30.47 -24.50 26.22
C PHE A 52 -28.96 -24.54 26.01
N GLY A 53 -28.31 -25.68 26.25
CA GLY A 53 -26.89 -25.85 26.02
C GLY A 53 -26.48 -25.58 24.56
N ALA A 54 -27.27 -26.09 23.60
CA ALA A 54 -27.03 -25.85 22.17
C ALA A 54 -27.20 -24.38 21.79
N LEU A 55 -28.24 -23.70 22.31
CA LEU A 55 -28.46 -22.27 22.08
C LEU A 55 -27.35 -21.41 22.71
N ALA A 56 -26.96 -21.71 23.95
CA ALA A 56 -25.88 -21.02 24.64
C ALA A 56 -24.53 -21.18 23.91
N LEU A 57 -24.20 -22.38 23.42
CA LEU A 57 -23.03 -22.62 22.59
C LEU A 57 -23.09 -21.86 21.27
N THR A 58 -24.26 -21.80 20.62
CA THR A 58 -24.45 -21.03 19.38
C THR A 58 -24.23 -19.54 19.61
N THR A 59 -24.81 -18.98 20.68
CA THR A 59 -24.60 -17.58 21.07
C THR A 59 -23.13 -17.30 21.37
N ALA A 60 -22.46 -18.17 22.15
CA ALA A 60 -21.04 -18.02 22.45
C ALA A 60 -20.18 -18.06 21.18
N GLY A 61 -20.47 -18.97 20.25
CA GLY A 61 -19.78 -19.06 18.96
C GLY A 61 -19.98 -17.82 18.08
N LEU A 62 -21.20 -17.29 18.01
CA LEU A 62 -21.50 -16.06 17.27
C LEU A 62 -20.80 -14.82 17.87
N VAL A 63 -20.79 -14.70 19.20
CA VAL A 63 -20.07 -13.62 19.90
C VAL A 63 -18.56 -13.72 19.66
N PHE A 64 -17.99 -14.93 19.73
CA PHE A 64 -16.57 -15.15 19.44
C PHE A 64 -16.22 -14.82 17.98
N TYR A 65 -17.06 -15.24 17.03
CA TYR A 65 -16.91 -14.89 15.62
C TYR A 65 -16.94 -13.37 15.42
N GLN A 66 -17.90 -12.68 16.03
CA GLN A 66 -18.01 -11.23 15.96
C GLN A 66 -16.80 -10.50 16.59
N ALA A 67 -16.33 -10.96 17.75
CA ALA A 67 -15.14 -10.41 18.38
C ALA A 67 -13.91 -10.54 17.48
N ARG A 68 -13.76 -11.70 16.80
CA ARG A 68 -12.67 -11.94 15.85
C ARG A 68 -12.79 -11.09 14.59
N GLU A 69 -13.98 -10.97 14.01
CA GLU A 69 -14.25 -10.12 12.84
C GLU A 69 -13.96 -8.64 13.15
N SER A 70 -14.36 -8.17 14.33
CA SER A 70 -14.07 -6.81 14.79
C SER A 70 -12.56 -6.58 14.94
N ALA A 71 -11.83 -7.54 15.51
CA ALA A 71 -10.38 -7.44 15.66
C ALA A 71 -9.66 -7.39 14.30
N ASN A 72 -10.08 -8.23 13.34
CA ASN A 72 -9.52 -8.24 11.99
C ASN A 72 -9.78 -6.90 11.27
N ALA A 73 -11.01 -6.37 11.39
CA ALA A 73 -11.37 -5.10 10.78
C ALA A 73 -10.53 -3.93 11.31
N THR A 74 -10.19 -3.91 12.60
CA THR A 74 -9.28 -2.89 13.16
C THR A 74 -7.91 -2.94 12.50
N VAL A 75 -7.34 -4.13 12.31
CA VAL A 75 -6.03 -4.30 11.66
C VAL A 75 -6.09 -3.91 10.18
N HIS A 76 -7.16 -4.30 9.47
CA HIS A 76 -7.35 -3.90 8.06
C HIS A 76 -7.48 -2.38 7.92
N VAL A 77 -8.27 -1.72 8.76
CA VAL A 77 -8.41 -0.25 8.73
C VAL A 77 -7.10 0.44 9.06
N ALA A 78 -6.32 -0.07 10.01
CA ALA A 78 -5.00 0.45 10.32
C ALA A 78 -4.04 0.32 9.12
N ALA A 79 -4.01 -0.85 8.47
CA ALA A 79 -3.20 -1.08 7.26
C ALA A 79 -3.59 -0.12 6.12
N VAL A 80 -4.88 0.06 5.88
CA VAL A 80 -5.38 0.99 4.84
C VAL A 80 -5.09 2.44 5.21
N GLY A 81 -5.21 2.81 6.49
CA GLY A 81 -4.80 4.14 6.96
C GLY A 81 -3.31 4.40 6.77
N GLU A 82 -2.46 3.40 6.94
CA GLU A 82 -1.04 3.50 6.63
C GLU A 82 -0.81 3.64 5.10
N MET A 83 -1.50 2.87 4.27
CA MET A 83 -1.45 3.02 2.80
C MET A 83 -1.81 4.43 2.34
N GLN A 84 -2.80 5.07 2.97
CA GLN A 84 -3.17 6.48 2.70
C GLN A 84 -2.02 7.44 3.01
N MET A 85 -1.34 7.27 4.15
CA MET A 85 -0.17 8.11 4.47
C MET A 85 0.99 7.83 3.52
N LEU A 86 1.23 6.56 3.20
CA LEU A 86 2.29 6.13 2.29
C LEU A 86 2.08 6.69 0.88
N SER A 87 0.86 6.77 0.37
CA SER A 87 0.62 7.35 -0.98
C SER A 87 1.11 8.80 -1.06
N GLN A 88 0.92 9.59 0.00
CA GLN A 88 1.40 10.97 0.10
C GLN A 88 2.90 11.04 0.34
N GLN A 89 3.44 10.15 1.19
CA GLN A 89 4.87 10.09 1.44
C GLN A 89 5.64 9.71 0.17
N ILE A 90 5.19 8.69 -0.56
CA ILE A 90 5.76 8.25 -1.84
C ILE A 90 5.73 9.40 -2.86
N ALA A 91 4.61 10.12 -2.96
CA ALA A 91 4.49 11.28 -3.85
C ALA A 91 5.51 12.38 -3.52
N LYS A 92 5.65 12.71 -2.24
CA LYS A 92 6.63 13.68 -1.76
C LYS A 92 8.06 13.21 -2.03
N SER A 93 8.40 11.98 -1.65
CA SER A 93 9.73 11.42 -1.84
C SER A 93 10.07 11.32 -3.33
N ALA A 94 9.10 11.01 -4.21
CA ALA A 94 9.30 11.05 -5.65
C ALA A 94 9.66 12.46 -6.15
N GLN A 95 8.96 13.52 -5.71
CA GLN A 95 9.30 14.90 -6.09
C GLN A 95 10.69 15.34 -5.63
N LEU A 96 11.11 14.93 -4.43
CA LEU A 96 12.46 15.22 -3.92
C LEU A 96 13.52 14.39 -4.66
N ALA A 97 13.25 13.13 -4.94
CA ALA A 97 14.11 12.25 -5.74
C ALA A 97 14.32 12.81 -7.16
N LEU A 98 13.28 13.40 -7.79
CA LEU A 98 13.41 14.10 -9.07
C LEU A 98 14.37 15.29 -9.05
N ARG A 99 14.73 15.81 -7.88
CA ARG A 99 15.74 16.87 -7.70
C ARG A 99 17.13 16.34 -7.39
N GLY A 100 17.30 15.01 -7.35
CA GLY A 100 18.56 14.35 -7.01
C GLY A 100 18.83 14.27 -5.51
N GLU A 101 17.81 14.39 -4.65
CA GLU A 101 18.00 14.22 -3.20
C GLU A 101 18.16 12.74 -2.83
N SER A 102 19.38 12.33 -2.50
CA SER A 102 19.72 10.91 -2.27
C SER A 102 18.86 10.25 -1.18
N ALA A 103 18.61 10.94 -0.06
CA ALA A 103 17.78 10.41 1.03
C ALA A 103 16.33 10.16 0.61
N ALA A 104 15.81 10.89 -0.38
CA ALA A 104 14.46 10.73 -0.87
C ALA A 104 14.27 9.43 -1.68
N PHE A 105 15.32 8.94 -2.36
CA PHE A 105 15.28 7.64 -3.02
C PHE A 105 15.10 6.50 -2.01
N ASP A 106 15.82 6.55 -0.88
CA ASP A 106 15.70 5.55 0.18
C ASP A 106 14.30 5.58 0.83
N GLU A 107 13.72 6.78 1.01
CA GLU A 107 12.35 6.93 1.48
C GLU A 107 11.31 6.40 0.49
N LEU A 108 11.51 6.68 -0.80
CA LEU A 108 10.65 6.21 -1.88
C LEU A 108 10.64 4.68 -1.94
N GLU A 109 11.82 4.04 -1.90
CA GLU A 109 11.96 2.59 -1.90
C GLU A 109 11.27 1.97 -0.68
N ARG A 110 11.55 2.46 0.53
CA ARG A 110 10.91 1.97 1.76
C ARG A 110 9.39 2.11 1.70
N GLY A 111 8.89 3.26 1.24
CA GLY A 111 7.46 3.50 1.09
C GLY A 111 6.81 2.53 0.13
N ASN A 112 7.42 2.33 -1.04
CA ASN A 112 6.97 1.39 -2.07
C ASN A 112 6.93 -0.05 -1.56
N THR A 113 8.01 -0.52 -0.93
CA THR A 113 8.07 -1.87 -0.35
C THR A 113 7.01 -2.06 0.74
N ARG A 114 6.81 -1.07 1.62
CA ARG A 114 5.79 -1.15 2.67
C ARG A 114 4.39 -1.19 2.08
N PHE A 115 4.09 -0.34 1.09
CA PHE A 115 2.78 -0.34 0.44
C PHE A 115 2.49 -1.68 -0.25
N ILE A 116 3.45 -2.24 -0.99
CA ILE A 116 3.32 -3.58 -1.61
C ILE A 116 3.03 -4.65 -0.53
N GLY A 117 3.75 -4.61 0.59
CA GLY A 117 3.54 -5.55 1.69
C GLY A 117 2.14 -5.46 2.30
N LEU A 118 1.65 -4.24 2.53
CA LEU A 118 0.30 -4.00 3.06
C LEU A 118 -0.77 -4.45 2.06
N LEU A 119 -0.63 -4.08 0.78
CA LEU A 119 -1.57 -4.46 -0.28
C LEU A 119 -1.64 -5.99 -0.44
N GLY A 120 -0.49 -6.67 -0.51
CA GLY A 120 -0.44 -8.13 -0.62
C GLY A 120 -1.05 -8.83 0.61
N ALA A 121 -0.83 -8.31 1.81
CA ALA A 121 -1.45 -8.84 3.02
C ALA A 121 -2.98 -8.65 3.03
N LEU A 122 -3.49 -7.55 2.47
CA LEU A 122 -4.93 -7.33 2.32
C LEU A 122 -5.54 -8.24 1.25
N GLU A 123 -4.84 -8.53 0.16
CA GLU A 123 -5.34 -9.39 -0.92
C GLU A 123 -5.34 -10.87 -0.55
N GLN A 124 -4.25 -11.35 0.05
CA GLN A 124 -3.99 -12.79 0.20
C GLN A 124 -3.96 -13.24 1.68
N GLY A 125 -3.97 -12.30 2.62
CA GLY A 125 -3.60 -12.55 4.00
C GLY A 125 -2.09 -12.66 4.15
N GLY A 126 -1.60 -12.59 5.39
CA GLY A 126 -0.18 -12.63 5.65
C GLY A 126 0.19 -12.21 7.06
N GLN A 127 1.31 -11.50 7.18
CA GLN A 127 1.76 -10.91 8.43
C GLN A 127 1.98 -9.41 8.25
N ILE A 128 1.43 -8.62 9.16
CA ILE A 128 1.68 -7.18 9.28
C ILE A 128 2.24 -6.97 10.69
N ASP A 129 3.47 -6.47 10.80
CA ASP A 129 4.15 -6.16 12.06
C ASP A 129 4.13 -7.31 13.09
N GLY A 130 4.32 -8.54 12.59
CA GLY A 130 4.32 -9.77 13.41
C GLY A 130 2.94 -10.31 13.77
N ALA A 131 1.86 -9.59 13.46
CA ALA A 131 0.49 -10.07 13.60
C ALA A 131 0.03 -10.79 12.32
N ARG A 132 -0.57 -11.99 12.47
CA ARG A 132 -1.19 -12.68 11.33
C ARG A 132 -2.50 -11.99 10.96
N VAL A 133 -2.60 -11.57 9.70
CA VAL A 133 -3.75 -10.85 9.16
C VAL A 133 -4.44 -11.73 8.11
N PRO A 134 -5.76 -12.00 8.22
CA PRO A 134 -6.49 -12.68 7.16
C PRO A 134 -6.67 -11.75 5.93
N PRO A 135 -6.97 -12.30 4.75
CA PRO A 135 -7.34 -11.47 3.60
C PRO A 135 -8.55 -10.59 3.92
N ALA A 136 -8.66 -9.47 3.19
CA ALA A 136 -9.75 -8.53 3.30
C ALA A 136 -11.11 -9.22 3.05
N PRO A 137 -12.18 -8.81 3.74
CA PRO A 137 -13.49 -9.42 3.60
C PRO A 137 -14.04 -9.20 2.18
N ALA A 138 -14.85 -10.15 1.68
CA ALA A 138 -15.38 -10.13 0.31
C ALA A 138 -16.10 -8.82 -0.07
N ARG A 139 -16.76 -8.17 0.90
CA ARG A 139 -17.43 -6.87 0.71
C ARG A 139 -16.50 -5.73 0.29
N ALA A 140 -15.20 -5.85 0.56
CA ALA A 140 -14.17 -4.85 0.29
C ALA A 140 -13.33 -5.19 -0.96
N HIS A 141 -13.57 -6.33 -1.62
CA HIS A 141 -12.75 -6.79 -2.76
C HIS A 141 -12.79 -5.83 -3.95
N ALA A 142 -13.94 -5.20 -4.23
CA ALA A 142 -14.05 -4.25 -5.33
C ALA A 142 -13.20 -2.99 -5.09
N GLN A 143 -13.23 -2.44 -3.88
CA GLN A 143 -12.43 -1.29 -3.48
C GLN A 143 -10.94 -1.65 -3.44
N LEU A 144 -10.61 -2.85 -2.95
CA LEU A 144 -9.24 -3.35 -2.94
C LEU A 144 -8.67 -3.49 -4.36
N ALA A 145 -9.45 -4.03 -5.29
CA ALA A 145 -9.06 -4.12 -6.70
C ALA A 145 -8.85 -2.75 -7.33
N ALA A 146 -9.67 -1.74 -6.97
CA ALA A 146 -9.48 -0.37 -7.44
C ALA A 146 -8.17 0.26 -6.94
N VAL A 147 -7.79 0.01 -5.68
CA VAL A 147 -6.47 0.43 -5.16
C VAL A 147 -5.33 -0.31 -5.88
N SER A 148 -5.48 -1.62 -6.06
CA SER A 148 -4.47 -2.48 -6.68
C SER A 148 -4.17 -2.07 -8.13
N GLU A 149 -5.18 -1.71 -8.92
CA GLU A 149 -4.99 -1.28 -10.32
C GLU A 149 -4.16 0.01 -10.41
N ILE A 150 -4.47 1.02 -9.60
CA ILE A 150 -3.72 2.28 -9.60
C ILE A 150 -2.30 2.02 -9.10
N TRP A 151 -2.18 1.26 -8.01
CA TRP A 151 -0.89 0.94 -7.42
C TRP A 151 0.04 0.20 -8.38
N ARG A 152 -0.50 -0.69 -9.22
CA ARG A 152 0.30 -1.42 -10.22
C ARG A 152 1.07 -0.46 -11.13
N MET A 153 0.41 0.59 -11.61
CA MET A 153 1.05 1.62 -12.44
C MET A 153 2.06 2.45 -11.63
N THR A 154 1.65 2.92 -10.44
CA THR A 154 2.53 3.69 -9.55
C THR A 154 3.79 2.92 -9.14
N ALA A 155 3.69 1.60 -8.92
CA ALA A 155 4.82 0.74 -8.57
C ALA A 155 5.80 0.57 -9.74
N GLU A 156 5.28 0.48 -10.98
CA GLU A 156 6.11 0.46 -12.19
C GLU A 156 6.86 1.79 -12.37
N ASP A 157 6.16 2.91 -12.24
CA ASP A 157 6.79 4.24 -12.30
C ASP A 157 7.80 4.45 -11.16
N THR A 158 7.51 3.92 -9.97
CA THR A 158 8.44 3.97 -8.83
C THR A 158 9.72 3.17 -9.13
N ALA A 159 9.59 1.97 -9.69
CA ALA A 159 10.75 1.18 -10.10
C ALA A 159 11.56 1.89 -11.20
N GLN A 160 10.89 2.52 -12.17
CA GLN A 160 11.56 3.31 -13.20
C GLN A 160 12.31 4.49 -12.60
N LEU A 161 11.70 5.24 -11.67
CA LEU A 161 12.35 6.36 -11.00
C LEU A 161 13.57 5.91 -10.17
N LEU A 162 13.43 4.84 -9.38
CA LEU A 162 14.54 4.28 -8.58
C LEU A 162 15.70 3.81 -9.47
N ALA A 163 15.40 3.24 -10.64
CA ALA A 163 16.43 2.83 -11.61
C ALA A 163 17.23 4.01 -12.20
N GLN A 164 16.73 5.25 -12.07
CA GLN A 164 17.39 6.46 -12.56
C GLN A 164 18.03 7.31 -11.45
N ARG A 165 18.22 6.74 -10.24
CA ARG A 165 18.86 7.41 -9.10
C ARG A 165 20.18 8.09 -9.49
N ASP A 166 21.12 7.31 -10.02
CA ASP A 166 22.47 7.79 -10.33
C ASP A 166 22.44 8.93 -11.36
N ASN A 167 21.55 8.83 -12.36
CA ASN A 167 21.41 9.86 -13.39
C ASN A 167 20.85 11.17 -12.81
N LEU A 168 19.86 11.10 -11.92
CA LEU A 168 19.29 12.29 -11.27
C LEU A 168 20.24 12.93 -10.26
N GLU A 169 21.00 12.13 -9.51
CA GLU A 169 22.06 12.63 -8.63
C GLU A 169 23.19 13.29 -9.44
N THR A 170 23.60 12.67 -10.56
CA THR A 170 24.59 13.24 -11.49
C THR A 170 24.10 14.55 -12.10
N LEU A 171 22.82 14.62 -12.53
CA LEU A 171 22.22 15.88 -12.98
C LEU A 171 22.33 16.95 -11.90
N ASN A 172 21.98 16.64 -10.65
CA ASN A 172 22.05 17.62 -9.57
C ASN A 172 23.48 18.13 -9.35
N GLN A 173 24.47 17.24 -9.31
CA GLN A 173 25.88 17.59 -9.18
C GLN A 173 26.38 18.44 -10.36
N ALA A 174 26.01 18.07 -11.60
CA ALA A 174 26.34 18.83 -12.79
C ALA A 174 25.77 20.26 -12.73
N VAL A 175 24.52 20.43 -12.29
CA VAL A 175 23.92 21.76 -12.13
C VAL A 175 24.65 22.57 -11.04
N ASP A 176 25.06 21.96 -9.93
CA ASP A 176 25.82 22.65 -8.89
C ASP A 176 27.20 23.10 -9.39
N LEU A 177 27.89 22.26 -10.17
CA LEU A 177 29.17 22.61 -10.81
C LEU A 177 29.00 23.78 -11.80
N ILE A 178 28.00 23.71 -12.68
CA ILE A 178 27.69 24.78 -13.64
C ILE A 178 27.39 26.09 -12.92
N ASN A 179 26.64 26.05 -11.81
CA ASN A 179 26.31 27.23 -11.02
C ASN A 179 27.55 27.84 -10.35
N ALA A 180 28.45 27.01 -9.80
CA ALA A 180 29.69 27.46 -9.20
C ALA A 180 30.59 28.15 -10.24
N GLY A 181 30.80 27.49 -11.39
CA GLY A 181 31.62 28.02 -12.49
C GLY A 181 31.04 29.25 -13.16
N ASN A 182 29.72 29.44 -13.17
CA ASN A 182 29.06 30.56 -13.83
C ASN A 182 29.61 31.94 -13.38
N SER A 183 29.83 32.13 -12.08
CA SER A 183 30.30 33.41 -11.53
C SER A 183 31.74 33.72 -11.94
N GLU A 184 32.62 32.71 -11.90
CA GLU A 184 34.04 32.84 -12.25
C GLU A 184 34.21 33.05 -13.76
N LEU A 185 33.48 32.28 -14.57
CA LEU A 185 33.49 32.41 -16.03
C LEU A 185 32.94 33.76 -16.48
N LEU A 186 31.90 34.28 -15.84
CA LEU A 186 31.39 35.63 -16.11
C LEU A 186 32.48 36.67 -15.85
N ALA A 187 33.11 36.64 -14.67
CA ALA A 187 34.15 37.60 -14.31
C ALA A 187 35.39 37.51 -15.22
N SER A 188 35.80 36.30 -15.62
CA SER A 188 36.92 36.13 -16.56
C SER A 188 36.57 36.63 -17.97
N ALA A 189 35.37 36.33 -18.47
CA ALA A 189 34.91 36.86 -19.76
C ALA A 189 34.83 38.41 -19.78
N GLU A 190 34.41 39.03 -18.68
CA GLU A 190 34.44 40.49 -18.54
C GLU A 190 35.87 41.06 -18.50
N ARG A 191 36.80 40.39 -17.81
CA ARG A 191 38.23 40.76 -17.82
C ARG A 191 38.83 40.68 -19.22
N ILE A 192 38.55 39.61 -19.96
CA ILE A 192 38.97 39.44 -21.35
C ILE A 192 38.44 40.61 -22.20
N ALA A 193 37.13 40.93 -22.10
CA ALA A 193 36.54 42.04 -22.85
C ALA A 193 37.23 43.39 -22.54
N GLN A 194 37.53 43.67 -21.27
CA GLN A 194 38.24 44.89 -20.85
C GLN A 194 39.68 44.95 -21.39
N GLN A 195 40.41 43.83 -21.34
CA GLN A 195 41.79 43.76 -21.84
C GLN A 195 41.85 43.90 -23.37
N VAL A 196 40.91 43.28 -24.09
CA VAL A 196 40.76 43.46 -25.55
C VAL A 196 40.53 44.93 -25.88
N LEU A 197 39.64 45.60 -25.14
CA LEU A 197 39.36 47.03 -25.32
C LEU A 197 40.61 47.91 -25.09
N GLN A 198 41.36 47.65 -24.02
CA GLN A 198 42.59 48.40 -23.70
C GLN A 198 43.69 48.17 -24.75
N GLY A 199 43.82 46.95 -25.24
CA GLY A 199 44.75 46.56 -26.31
C GLY A 199 44.36 47.07 -27.70
N ARG A 200 43.27 47.84 -27.83
CA ARG A 200 42.70 48.28 -29.12
C ARG A 200 42.37 47.10 -30.06
N GLY A 201 41.91 45.99 -29.48
CA GLY A 201 41.41 44.82 -30.21
C GLY A 201 40.18 45.14 -31.05
N SER A 202 39.77 44.19 -31.89
CA SER A 202 38.64 44.43 -32.80
C SER A 202 37.31 44.48 -32.04
N VAL A 203 36.33 45.19 -32.60
CA VAL A 203 34.95 45.22 -32.07
C VAL A 203 34.35 43.81 -32.03
N GLU A 204 34.77 42.93 -32.95
CA GLU A 204 34.35 41.53 -33.01
C GLU A 204 34.87 40.73 -31.81
N ASP A 205 36.13 40.91 -31.42
CA ASP A 205 36.74 40.22 -30.27
C ASP A 205 36.08 40.64 -28.95
N ILE A 206 35.78 41.94 -28.79
CA ILE A 206 35.05 42.46 -27.63
C ILE A 206 33.64 41.84 -27.57
N ALA A 207 32.95 41.79 -28.72
CA ALA A 207 31.63 41.18 -28.81
C ALA A 207 31.67 39.67 -28.53
N ALA A 208 32.73 38.96 -28.93
CA ALA A 208 32.91 37.54 -28.64
C ALA A 208 33.03 37.28 -27.13
N ALA A 209 33.84 38.07 -26.41
CA ALA A 209 33.99 37.97 -24.97
C ALA A 209 32.66 38.23 -24.22
N HIS A 210 31.91 39.27 -24.61
CA HIS A 210 30.59 39.53 -24.02
C HIS A 210 29.57 38.44 -24.34
N ARG A 211 29.59 37.85 -25.55
CA ARG A 211 28.71 36.72 -25.90
C ARG A 211 29.04 35.49 -25.07
N ALA A 212 30.32 35.23 -24.78
CA ALA A 212 30.73 34.13 -23.91
C ALA A 212 30.14 34.30 -22.50
N ALA A 213 30.25 35.50 -21.92
CA ALA A 213 29.64 35.85 -20.62
C ALA A 213 28.11 35.67 -20.57
N LEU A 214 27.42 35.94 -21.67
CA LEU A 214 25.96 35.74 -21.74
C LEU A 214 25.60 34.25 -21.87
N LEU A 215 26.40 33.48 -22.61
CA LEU A 215 26.18 32.05 -22.78
C LEU A 215 26.39 31.29 -21.47
N THR A 216 27.40 31.62 -20.66
CA THR A 216 27.61 30.96 -19.36
C THR A 216 26.38 31.12 -18.45
N GLN A 217 25.82 32.33 -18.38
CA GLN A 217 24.60 32.60 -17.64
C GLN A 217 23.38 31.86 -18.22
N ARG A 218 23.27 31.78 -19.55
CA ARG A 218 22.15 31.09 -20.22
C ARG A 218 22.23 29.57 -20.00
N ILE A 219 23.43 29.00 -20.06
CA ILE A 219 23.71 27.59 -19.72
C ILE A 219 23.29 27.32 -18.28
N ALA A 220 23.75 28.14 -17.31
CA ALA A 220 23.38 27.99 -15.90
C ALA A 220 21.86 28.10 -15.69
N LYS A 221 21.19 29.06 -16.34
CA LYS A 221 19.73 29.20 -16.28
C LYS A 221 19.03 27.93 -16.80
N ASN A 222 19.43 27.41 -17.95
CA ASN A 222 18.81 26.22 -18.54
C ASN A 222 19.11 24.95 -17.74
N ALA A 223 20.31 24.79 -17.18
CA ALA A 223 20.65 23.72 -16.25
C ALA A 223 19.70 23.68 -15.04
N ASN A 224 19.47 24.85 -14.41
CA ASN A 224 18.53 24.94 -13.29
C ASN A 224 17.09 24.62 -13.70
N ALA A 225 16.67 24.97 -14.93
CA ALA A 225 15.37 24.60 -15.44
C ALA A 225 15.23 23.07 -15.59
N LEU A 226 16.25 22.38 -16.13
CA LEU A 226 16.26 20.91 -16.24
C LEU A 226 16.17 20.21 -14.87
N ARG A 227 16.83 20.78 -13.84
CA ARG A 227 16.76 20.27 -12.46
C ARG A 227 15.40 20.50 -11.83
N GLY A 228 14.86 21.71 -11.94
CA GLY A 228 13.73 22.19 -11.15
C GLY A 228 12.34 21.74 -11.62
N THR A 229 12.18 21.42 -12.90
CA THR A 229 10.87 21.05 -13.44
C THR A 229 10.53 19.57 -13.23
N ASP A 230 9.23 19.26 -13.14
CA ASP A 230 8.73 17.89 -13.08
C ASP A 230 8.72 17.21 -14.47
N ALA A 231 8.91 18.00 -15.54
CA ALA A 231 9.07 17.52 -16.90
C ALA A 231 10.14 18.36 -17.61
N ILE A 232 11.03 17.69 -18.34
CA ILE A 232 12.02 18.37 -19.16
C ILE A 232 11.33 18.91 -20.42
N ASP A 233 11.43 20.22 -20.62
CA ASP A 233 11.01 20.89 -21.83
C ASP A 233 12.05 20.65 -22.95
N PRO A 234 11.64 20.09 -24.11
CA PRO A 234 12.54 19.85 -25.24
C PRO A 234 13.24 21.11 -25.75
N GLU A 235 12.58 22.28 -25.68
CA GLU A 235 13.19 23.55 -26.10
C GLU A 235 14.33 23.94 -25.15
N THR A 236 14.09 23.88 -23.83
CA THR A 236 15.12 24.11 -22.82
C THR A 236 16.33 23.19 -23.01
N ALA A 237 16.11 21.90 -23.26
CA ALA A 237 17.20 20.94 -23.49
C ALA A 237 17.96 21.22 -24.80
N PHE A 238 17.24 21.63 -25.86
CA PHE A 238 17.85 22.02 -27.13
C PHE A 238 18.72 23.26 -26.98
N VAL A 239 18.20 24.31 -26.35
CA VAL A 239 18.94 25.57 -26.11
C VAL A 239 20.16 25.29 -25.22
N PHE A 240 20.03 24.43 -24.21
CA PHE A 240 21.15 24.03 -23.35
C PHE A 240 22.32 23.42 -24.15
N GLY A 241 22.05 22.50 -25.09
CA GLY A 241 23.07 21.94 -25.97
C GLY A 241 23.61 22.93 -27.01
N ALA A 242 22.75 23.76 -27.57
CA ALA A 242 23.14 24.78 -28.55
C ALA A 242 24.06 25.83 -27.93
N ASP A 243 23.77 26.30 -26.72
CA ASP A 243 24.57 27.29 -25.99
C ASP A 243 25.95 26.76 -25.63
N THR A 244 26.00 25.50 -25.22
CA THR A 244 27.25 24.79 -24.90
C THR A 244 28.16 24.70 -26.13
N SER A 245 27.58 24.35 -27.29
CA SER A 245 28.31 24.32 -28.57
C SER A 245 28.78 25.71 -28.98
N ALA A 246 27.93 26.73 -28.81
CA ALA A 246 28.27 28.13 -29.11
C ALA A 246 29.40 28.66 -28.21
N LEU A 247 29.39 28.32 -26.92
CA LEU A 247 30.44 28.70 -25.97
C LEU A 247 31.78 28.06 -26.35
N ARG A 248 31.78 26.76 -26.67
CA ARG A 248 32.99 26.05 -27.13
C ARG A 248 33.60 26.71 -28.37
N ASN A 249 32.76 27.10 -29.34
CA ASN A 249 33.20 27.81 -30.54
C ASN A 249 33.76 29.20 -30.24
N LEU A 250 33.15 29.95 -29.31
CA LEU A 250 33.66 31.26 -28.89
C LEU A 250 34.99 31.17 -28.14
N ILE A 251 35.19 30.15 -27.30
CA ILE A 251 36.48 29.89 -26.66
C ILE A 251 37.57 29.65 -27.72
N ALA A 252 37.26 28.84 -28.74
CA ALA A 252 38.19 28.61 -29.86
C ALA A 252 38.48 29.90 -30.66
N GLN A 253 37.46 30.72 -30.90
CA GLN A 253 37.61 32.03 -31.56
C GLN A 253 38.52 32.96 -30.76
N LEU A 254 38.29 33.09 -29.45
CA LEU A 254 39.12 33.92 -28.55
C LEU A 254 40.57 33.42 -28.53
N ARG A 255 40.80 32.10 -28.48
CA ARG A 255 42.16 31.51 -28.53
C ARG A 255 42.88 31.81 -29.86
N ALA A 256 42.14 31.89 -30.96
CA ALA A 256 42.70 32.16 -32.29
C ALA A 256 42.99 33.64 -32.55
N MET A 257 42.44 34.56 -31.74
CA MET A 257 42.60 35.99 -31.98
C MET A 257 44.05 36.48 -31.70
N PRO A 258 44.50 37.55 -32.37
CA PRO A 258 45.78 38.18 -32.04
C PRO A 258 45.75 38.77 -30.63
N ALA A 259 46.65 38.31 -29.76
CA ALA A 259 46.73 38.73 -28.36
C ALA A 259 48.19 38.80 -27.89
N GLY A 260 48.48 39.72 -26.97
CA GLY A 260 49.72 39.72 -26.20
C GLY A 260 49.76 38.56 -25.20
N VAL A 261 50.90 38.37 -24.53
CA VAL A 261 51.13 37.24 -23.61
C VAL A 261 50.08 37.20 -22.49
N GLU A 262 49.86 38.31 -21.80
CA GLU A 262 48.93 38.40 -20.66
C GLU A 262 47.47 38.06 -21.04
N LEU A 263 46.97 38.64 -22.15
CA LEU A 263 45.62 38.37 -22.63
C LEU A 263 45.46 36.92 -23.11
N ARG A 264 46.51 36.34 -23.69
CA ARG A 264 46.49 34.93 -24.10
C ARG A 264 46.42 33.99 -22.89
N GLU A 265 47.17 34.29 -21.84
CA GLU A 265 47.10 33.53 -20.58
C GLU A 265 45.71 33.60 -19.94
N GLU A 266 45.05 34.76 -19.95
CA GLU A 266 43.69 34.92 -19.44
C GLU A 266 42.66 34.13 -20.27
N ILE A 267 42.76 34.13 -21.60
CA ILE A 267 41.88 33.34 -22.47
C ILE A 267 42.08 31.83 -22.27
N ASP A 268 43.33 31.41 -22.11
CA ASP A 268 43.63 30.01 -21.86
C ASP A 268 43.13 29.57 -20.48
N ALA A 269 43.21 30.44 -19.47
CA ALA A 269 42.58 30.21 -18.17
C ALA A 269 41.06 30.11 -18.29
N PHE A 270 40.39 31.07 -18.93
CA PHE A 270 38.94 31.02 -19.17
C PHE A 270 38.50 29.72 -19.84
N GLY A 271 39.24 29.28 -20.87
CA GLY A 271 38.93 28.05 -21.57
C GLY A 271 39.14 26.79 -20.72
N ARG A 272 40.14 26.77 -19.83
CA ARG A 272 40.34 25.67 -18.86
C ARG A 272 39.23 25.65 -17.82
N ASP A 273 38.90 26.80 -17.24
CA ASP A 273 37.85 26.91 -16.22
C ASP A 273 36.47 26.53 -16.82
N ALA A 274 36.28 26.76 -18.12
CA ALA A 274 35.07 26.37 -18.83
C ALA A 274 34.99 24.86 -19.11
N GLU A 275 36.10 24.12 -19.13
CA GLU A 275 36.10 22.67 -19.46
C GLU A 275 35.24 21.87 -18.47
N ASP A 276 35.33 22.17 -17.18
CA ASP A 276 34.51 21.51 -16.15
C ASP A 276 33.02 21.74 -16.38
N THR A 277 32.63 22.98 -16.70
CA THR A 277 31.24 23.33 -17.05
C THR A 277 30.79 22.61 -18.32
N LEU A 278 31.61 22.61 -19.38
CA LEU A 278 31.27 21.99 -20.65
C LEU A 278 31.12 20.46 -20.52
N ASN A 279 32.01 19.81 -19.77
CA ASN A 279 31.95 18.37 -19.52
C ASN A 279 30.69 17.99 -18.72
N ALA A 280 30.35 18.74 -17.68
CA ALA A 280 29.13 18.51 -16.92
C ALA A 280 27.86 18.66 -17.77
N VAL A 281 27.84 19.60 -18.72
CA VAL A 281 26.72 19.72 -19.67
C VAL A 281 26.65 18.50 -20.59
N GLU A 282 27.79 18.03 -21.11
CA GLU A 282 27.84 16.85 -21.98
C GLU A 282 27.32 15.60 -21.28
N ASP A 283 27.68 15.39 -20.02
CA ASP A 283 27.19 14.25 -19.21
C ASP A 283 25.66 14.29 -19.02
N VAL A 284 25.10 15.48 -18.77
CA VAL A 284 23.64 15.66 -18.67
C VAL A 284 22.96 15.37 -20.01
N LEU A 285 23.50 15.89 -21.12
CA LEU A 285 22.93 15.71 -22.45
C LEU A 285 23.01 14.24 -22.91
N ALA A 286 24.09 13.54 -22.57
CA ALA A 286 24.25 12.11 -22.87
C ALA A 286 23.16 11.24 -22.22
N ASN A 287 22.68 11.63 -21.04
CA ASN A 287 21.66 10.92 -20.28
C ASN A 287 20.26 11.54 -20.37
N LEU A 288 20.06 12.53 -21.26
CA LEU A 288 18.84 13.33 -21.32
C LEU A 288 17.56 12.50 -21.49
N GLN A 289 17.59 11.46 -22.33
CA GLN A 289 16.42 10.61 -22.54
C GLN A 289 16.01 9.86 -21.27
N LEU A 290 16.98 9.38 -20.50
CA LEU A 290 16.75 8.69 -19.23
C LEU A 290 16.20 9.66 -18.19
N LEU A 291 16.73 10.88 -18.14
CA LEU A 291 16.21 11.95 -17.27
C LEU A 291 14.75 12.31 -17.62
N VAL A 292 14.40 12.39 -18.90
CA VAL A 292 13.01 12.62 -19.34
C VAL A 292 12.08 11.50 -18.86
N GLN A 293 12.51 10.24 -18.96
CA GLN A 293 11.73 9.09 -18.48
C GLN A 293 11.54 9.16 -16.97
N ALA A 294 12.60 9.41 -16.21
CA ALA A 294 12.55 9.53 -14.76
C ALA A 294 11.58 10.63 -14.31
N LYS A 295 11.68 11.81 -14.92
CA LYS A 295 10.81 12.97 -14.67
C LYS A 295 9.34 12.66 -14.93
N ARG A 296 9.04 11.98 -16.05
CA ARG A 296 7.67 11.54 -16.36
C ARG A 296 7.12 10.55 -15.33
N ALA A 297 7.91 9.54 -14.97
CA ALA A 297 7.54 8.53 -13.96
C ALA A 297 7.28 9.20 -12.60
N GLY A 298 8.21 10.02 -12.10
CA GLY A 298 8.02 10.74 -10.84
C GLY A 298 6.83 11.69 -10.84
N SER A 299 6.56 12.36 -11.97
CA SER A 299 5.38 13.20 -12.14
C SER A 299 4.07 12.39 -12.13
N GLN A 300 4.10 11.15 -12.67
CA GLN A 300 2.94 10.24 -12.63
C GLN A 300 2.68 9.72 -11.22
N ILE A 301 3.72 9.32 -10.47
CA ILE A 301 3.61 8.94 -9.05
C ILE A 301 2.92 10.05 -8.24
N PHE A 302 3.31 11.31 -8.45
CA PHE A 302 2.68 12.43 -7.78
C PHE A 302 1.19 12.58 -8.15
N ARG A 303 0.84 12.44 -9.43
CA ARG A 303 -0.56 12.48 -9.90
C ARG A 303 -1.41 11.35 -9.33
N ASP A 304 -0.86 10.14 -9.24
CA ASP A 304 -1.56 8.95 -8.75
C ASP A 304 -1.80 8.97 -7.24
N SER A 305 -1.06 9.79 -6.50
CA SER A 305 -1.18 9.88 -5.04
C SER A 305 -2.57 10.28 -4.56
N VAL A 306 -3.24 11.20 -5.26
CA VAL A 306 -4.59 11.67 -4.95
C VAL A 306 -5.63 10.57 -5.16
N PRO A 307 -5.75 9.94 -6.34
CA PRO A 307 -6.71 8.86 -6.50
C PRO A 307 -6.34 7.63 -5.65
N LEU A 308 -5.07 7.36 -5.36
CA LEU A 308 -4.69 6.32 -4.38
C LEU A 308 -5.21 6.63 -2.97
N LEU A 309 -5.09 7.89 -2.54
CA LEU A 309 -5.63 8.33 -1.25
C LEU A 309 -7.16 8.14 -1.20
N ASP A 310 -7.86 8.60 -2.23
CA ASP A 310 -9.32 8.51 -2.32
C ASP A 310 -9.80 7.05 -2.35
N ARG A 311 -9.21 6.20 -3.20
CA ARG A 311 -9.58 4.77 -3.28
C ARG A 311 -9.23 4.01 -2.00
N SER A 312 -8.15 4.38 -1.33
CA SER A 312 -7.81 3.82 -0.02
C SER A 312 -8.80 4.29 1.05
N ALA A 313 -9.33 5.51 0.98
CA ALA A 313 -10.41 5.96 1.86
C ALA A 313 -11.70 5.16 1.64
N GLU A 314 -12.11 4.96 0.38
CA GLU A 314 -13.25 4.11 0.02
C GLU A 314 -13.08 2.67 0.51
N LEU A 315 -11.87 2.11 0.42
CA LEU A 315 -11.53 0.79 0.94
C LEU A 315 -11.70 0.72 2.46
N SER A 316 -11.21 1.73 3.19
CA SER A 316 -11.40 1.84 4.64
C SER A 316 -12.88 1.85 5.03
N ASP A 317 -13.70 2.59 4.27
CA ASP A 317 -15.15 2.63 4.49
C ASP A 317 -15.84 1.30 4.14
N GLY A 318 -15.41 0.62 3.06
CA GLY A 318 -15.90 -0.72 2.71
C GLY A 318 -15.61 -1.77 3.78
N ILE A 319 -14.43 -1.69 4.41
CA ILE A 319 -14.08 -2.53 5.56
C ILE A 319 -14.96 -2.19 6.77
N ASN A 320 -15.16 -0.90 7.08
CA ASN A 320 -15.93 -0.43 8.23
C ASN A 320 -17.46 -0.64 8.12
N THR A 321 -18.03 -0.67 6.92
CA THR A 321 -19.48 -0.76 6.72
C THR A 321 -20.07 -2.07 7.27
N GLY A 322 -19.27 -3.14 7.35
CA GLY A 322 -19.71 -4.37 7.99
C GLY A 322 -19.39 -4.51 9.49
N THR A 323 -18.78 -3.50 10.11
CA THR A 323 -18.58 -3.42 11.57
C THR A 323 -19.43 -2.33 12.24
N ARG A 324 -20.00 -1.39 11.47
CA ARG A 324 -20.93 -0.37 11.96
C ARG A 324 -22.40 -0.82 11.86
N GLY A 325 -23.20 -0.53 12.89
CA GLY A 325 -24.67 -0.70 12.91
C GLY A 325 -25.21 -2.05 13.40
N LEU A 326 -26.54 -2.16 13.54
CA LEU A 326 -27.25 -3.41 13.87
C LEU A 326 -27.26 -4.38 12.67
N GLN A 327 -26.12 -5.00 12.43
CA GLN A 327 -25.93 -6.13 11.50
C GLN A 327 -26.90 -7.29 11.80
N PRO A 328 -27.28 -8.11 10.79
CA PRO A 328 -28.09 -9.32 10.98
C PRO A 328 -27.49 -10.30 12.00
N ILE A 329 -26.17 -10.30 12.17
CA ILE A 329 -25.50 -11.12 13.19
C ILE A 329 -25.82 -10.66 14.62
N HIS A 330 -25.99 -9.34 14.86
CA HIS A 330 -26.45 -8.85 16.15
C HIS A 330 -27.89 -9.28 16.41
N ALA A 331 -28.75 -9.25 15.39
CA ALA A 331 -30.11 -9.77 15.49
C ALA A 331 -30.13 -11.29 15.75
N ALA A 332 -29.24 -12.05 15.12
CA ALA A 332 -29.08 -13.50 15.35
C ALA A 332 -28.55 -13.82 16.75
N ILE A 333 -27.58 -13.05 17.26
CA ILE A 333 -27.08 -13.14 18.64
C ILE A 333 -28.21 -12.82 19.61
N ALA A 334 -28.93 -11.71 19.41
CA ALA A 334 -30.04 -11.30 20.26
C ALA A 334 -31.17 -12.34 20.26
N LEU A 335 -31.55 -12.86 19.09
CA LEU A 335 -32.58 -13.89 18.95
C LEU A 335 -32.15 -15.21 19.62
N SER A 336 -30.93 -15.68 19.39
CA SER A 336 -30.42 -16.91 20.02
C SER A 336 -30.33 -16.78 21.54
N ALA A 337 -29.86 -15.64 22.06
CA ALA A 337 -29.82 -15.35 23.48
C ALA A 337 -31.23 -15.30 24.10
N LEU A 338 -32.19 -14.66 23.41
CA LEU A 338 -33.57 -14.58 23.86
C LEU A 338 -34.25 -15.96 23.89
N LEU A 339 -34.00 -16.81 22.88
CA LEU A 339 -34.48 -18.20 22.87
C LEU A 339 -33.86 -19.03 23.99
N ALA A 340 -32.57 -18.82 24.30
CA ALA A 340 -31.91 -19.50 25.42
C ALA A 340 -32.56 -19.09 26.77
N LEU A 341 -32.83 -17.80 26.97
CA LEU A 341 -33.51 -17.30 28.17
C LEU A 341 -34.95 -17.84 28.29
N LEU A 342 -35.68 -17.94 27.17
CA LEU A 342 -37.01 -18.54 27.14
C LEU A 342 -36.98 -20.04 27.49
N ALA A 343 -35.98 -20.79 26.99
CA ALA A 343 -35.79 -22.19 27.34
C ALA A 343 -35.50 -22.36 28.83
N LEU A 344 -34.65 -21.49 29.40
CA LEU A 344 -34.35 -21.46 30.84
C LEU A 344 -35.60 -21.13 31.68
N MET A 345 -36.37 -20.11 31.28
CA MET A 345 -37.62 -19.74 31.96
C MET A 345 -38.65 -20.87 31.94
N ARG A 346 -38.78 -21.58 30.81
CA ARG A 346 -39.65 -22.75 30.69
C ARG A 346 -39.18 -23.91 31.57
N MET A 347 -37.86 -24.09 31.72
CA MET A 347 -37.28 -25.08 32.63
C MET A 347 -37.58 -24.75 34.10
N ILE A 348 -37.40 -23.49 34.50
CA ILE A 348 -37.73 -23.00 35.86
C ILE A 348 -39.22 -23.17 36.16
N ARG A 349 -40.12 -22.81 35.24
CA ARG A 349 -41.56 -23.02 35.44
C ARG A 349 -41.93 -24.50 35.54
N ALA A 350 -41.33 -25.36 34.70
CA ALA A 350 -41.57 -26.80 34.76
C ALA A 350 -41.10 -27.42 36.09
N TYR A 351 -40.03 -26.88 36.68
CA TYR A 351 -39.54 -27.27 38.00
C TYR A 351 -40.42 -26.73 39.13
N ASN A 352 -40.83 -25.45 39.08
CA ASN A 352 -41.66 -24.84 40.13
C ASN A 352 -43.09 -25.40 40.17
N HIS A 353 -43.67 -25.79 39.04
CA HIS A 353 -44.98 -26.45 38.97
C HIS A 353 -44.94 -27.88 39.54
N ASP A 354 -43.75 -28.45 39.71
CA ASP A 354 -43.53 -29.78 40.29
C ASP A 354 -43.30 -29.70 41.82
N LEU A 355 -42.91 -28.53 42.33
CA LEU A 355 -42.72 -28.26 43.76
C LEU A 355 -44.00 -27.75 44.47
N ALA A 356 -45.04 -27.38 43.72
CA ALA A 356 -46.29 -26.80 44.22
C ALA A 356 -47.42 -27.84 44.23
#